data_AF-A0A522T5Q4-F1
#
_entry.id   AF-A0A522T5Q4-F1
#
_cell.length_a   1.000
_cell.length_b   1.000
_cell.length_c   1.000
_cell.angle_alpha   90.00
_cell.angle_beta   90.00
_cell.angle_gamma   90.00
#
_symmetry.space_group_name_H-M   'P 1'
#
loop_
_entity.id
_entity.type
_entity.pdbx_description
1 polymer ?
#
loop_
_entity_poly.entity_id
_entity_poly.type
_entity_poly.pdbx_seq_one_letter_code
_entity_poly.pdbx_strand_id
1 'polypeptide(L)'
;MERRKFLTSVVLGSSAVAASAGPGLWAQTVKPAAACEPEALPHSPGLTRYVSEFIVGTKYEDIPAEVIARGKKTLLDAFGVGLAGSVSEPGRHVRLYLGRQGWLQGQVSIWGTEYKSPARFAALANGISIHADDFDDTGSSLHSSAPLLPAVVAYCEMGRRSGKDLMTAFHVGVEVENKIGDAISPRHKASGFHTTGTCGVFGSAAASAKLLGLTPTETAMALGIAGSEASGLRRNYGTMTKPFNAGHAAEGGVAAADLAASGFTAAADILEAPLGFFQAYGGTYTPHLIAGRLGNPWMFLTPGDMIKRFPCGTIQQPVMDLVLRLVRENHITADEVAQAEVGGNQRNITTLMRHHPQNGLEAKFSMEFAVAVILMDGKAGLVQFTDASVQRPEMQAMIERVRFYRDPRYDRRAAEGADIQAVLLEPSVVTLHLKSGRTISAVTQPQKGSPQNPMSYDEVAEKFRGNAEYARWPARQAEYVIATVAALEKLADVSPLIRALARGKT
;
A
#
# COMPACT_ATOMS: atom_id res chain seq x y z
N MET A 1 40.85 32.87 20.83
CA MET A 1 41.55 32.51 22.08
C MET A 1 40.83 31.29 22.66
N GLU A 2 41.32 30.10 22.30
CA GLU A 2 40.74 28.79 22.62
C GLU A 2 40.90 28.44 24.11
N ARG A 3 39.90 27.76 24.70
CA ARG A 3 40.06 27.08 26.00
C ARG A 3 39.93 25.55 25.84
N ARG A 4 41.10 24.94 25.99
CA ARG A 4 41.50 23.53 26.19
C ARG A 4 40.48 22.70 27.00
N LYS A 5 40.09 21.51 26.52
CA LYS A 5 40.69 20.18 26.77
C LYS A 5 40.91 19.85 28.26
N PHE A 6 40.16 18.87 28.76
CA PHE A 6 40.46 18.13 29.99
C PHE A 6 40.45 16.63 29.69
N LEU A 7 41.60 15.99 29.89
CA LEU A 7 41.84 14.55 29.96
C LEU A 7 42.93 14.34 31.03
N THR A 8 43.03 13.12 31.57
CA THR A 8 43.85 12.61 32.69
C THR A 8 43.23 12.79 34.09
N SER A 9 43.22 11.81 35.00
CA SER A 9 44.03 10.59 35.16
C SER A 9 43.36 9.50 36.02
N VAL A 10 43.79 8.26 35.76
CA VAL A 10 43.59 6.98 36.46
C VAL A 10 44.29 6.97 37.84
N VAL A 11 43.82 6.16 38.81
CA VAL A 11 44.60 5.13 39.57
C VAL A 11 43.74 4.39 40.62
N LEU A 12 43.59 3.09 40.37
CA LEU A 12 43.60 1.88 41.22
C LEU A 12 43.04 1.88 42.66
N GLY A 13 42.15 0.92 42.89
CA GLY A 13 41.89 0.29 44.19
C GLY A 13 41.41 -1.14 43.99
N SER A 14 42.31 -2.10 44.17
CA SER A 14 42.11 -3.55 43.98
C SER A 14 41.40 -4.18 45.19
N SER A 15 40.53 -5.15 44.94
CA SER A 15 40.20 -6.23 45.89
C SER A 15 39.74 -7.45 45.12
N ALA A 16 40.54 -8.50 45.17
CA ALA A 16 40.32 -9.78 44.51
C ALA A 16 39.44 -10.71 45.34
N VAL A 17 38.52 -11.42 44.67
CA VAL A 17 38.09 -12.76 45.10
C VAL A 17 38.12 -13.64 43.85
N ALA A 18 39.02 -14.62 43.87
CA ALA A 18 39.14 -15.65 42.86
C ALA A 18 38.12 -16.77 43.14
N ALA A 19 37.34 -17.14 42.13
CA ALA A 19 36.69 -18.43 42.06
C ALA A 19 36.86 -18.97 40.63
N SER A 20 37.47 -20.15 40.57
CA SER A 20 37.86 -20.91 39.39
C SER A 20 36.66 -21.44 38.58
N ALA A 21 36.64 -21.20 37.28
CA ALA A 21 35.89 -21.98 36.30
C ALA A 21 36.69 -22.06 34.99
N GLY A 22 36.71 -23.25 34.38
CA GLY A 22 37.74 -23.72 33.45
C GLY A 22 37.77 -23.10 32.04
N PRO A 23 38.78 -23.49 31.23
CA PRO A 23 39.00 -22.94 29.91
C PRO A 23 38.20 -23.72 28.86
N GLY A 24 37.34 -23.06 28.10
CA GLY A 24 36.71 -23.73 26.96
C GLY A 24 35.57 -22.96 26.31
N LEU A 25 35.85 -22.49 25.10
CA LEU A 25 34.95 -21.84 24.15
C LEU A 25 34.57 -20.40 24.53
N TRP A 26 34.16 -19.61 23.54
CA TRP A 26 33.89 -18.15 23.60
C TRP A 26 35.08 -17.24 23.34
N ALA A 27 35.73 -17.43 22.19
CA ALA A 27 36.35 -16.33 21.45
C ALA A 27 36.37 -16.65 19.94
N GLN A 28 35.20 -16.77 19.31
CA GLN A 28 35.13 -16.51 17.88
C GLN A 28 35.12 -15.00 17.72
N THR A 29 36.28 -14.43 17.36
CA THR A 29 36.37 -13.08 16.84
C THR A 29 35.50 -13.01 15.59
N VAL A 30 34.31 -12.42 15.74
CA VAL A 30 33.49 -12.01 14.60
C VAL A 30 34.33 -11.01 13.83
N LYS A 31 34.84 -11.41 12.65
CA LYS A 31 35.37 -10.44 11.69
C LYS A 31 34.26 -9.40 11.49
N PRO A 32 34.53 -8.10 11.66
CA PRO A 32 33.57 -7.10 11.25
C PRO A 32 33.24 -7.40 9.79
N ALA A 33 31.95 -7.54 9.47
CA ALA A 33 31.53 -7.61 8.08
C ALA A 33 32.22 -6.45 7.36
N ALA A 34 32.90 -6.75 6.25
CA ALA A 34 33.51 -5.70 5.44
C ALA A 34 32.45 -4.62 5.24
N ALA A 35 32.74 -3.40 5.68
CA ALA A 35 31.85 -2.27 5.45
C ALA A 35 31.63 -2.24 3.93
N CYS A 36 30.42 -2.57 3.49
CA CYS A 36 30.04 -2.48 2.10
C CYS A 36 30.25 -1.01 1.74
N GLU A 37 31.17 -0.71 0.82
CA GLU A 37 31.34 0.67 0.36
C GLU A 37 29.98 1.18 -0.11
N PRO A 38 29.56 2.40 0.29
CA PRO A 38 28.28 2.93 -0.13
C PRO A 38 28.21 2.91 -1.65
N GLU A 39 27.20 2.22 -2.19
CA GLU A 39 26.96 2.13 -3.63
C GLU A 39 26.88 3.55 -4.20
N ALA A 40 27.76 3.87 -5.16
CA ALA A 40 27.83 5.22 -5.70
C ALA A 40 26.48 5.63 -6.31
N LEU A 41 26.05 6.87 -6.04
CA LEU A 41 24.82 7.41 -6.60
C LEU A 41 24.94 7.44 -8.14
N PRO A 42 23.99 6.85 -8.89
CA PRO A 42 24.04 6.86 -10.34
C PRO A 42 23.91 8.28 -10.91
N HIS A 43 24.68 8.56 -11.96
CA HIS A 43 24.61 9.83 -12.68
C HIS A 43 23.48 9.77 -13.74
N SER A 44 22.29 10.28 -13.42
CA SER A 44 21.14 10.40 -14.34
C SER A 44 20.58 11.83 -14.38
N PRO A 45 21.34 12.80 -14.91
CA PRO A 45 20.94 14.19 -14.92
C PRO A 45 19.64 14.39 -15.73
N GLY A 46 18.71 15.18 -15.20
CA GLY A 46 17.46 15.50 -15.87
C GLY A 46 16.36 14.46 -15.68
N LEU A 47 16.50 13.54 -14.74
CA LEU A 47 15.46 12.55 -14.42
C LEU A 47 14.18 13.24 -13.95
N THR A 48 14.27 14.21 -13.03
CA THR A 48 13.10 14.98 -12.59
C THR A 48 12.42 15.72 -13.74
N ARG A 49 13.21 16.26 -14.69
CA ARG A 49 12.68 16.87 -15.92
C ARG A 49 11.96 15.86 -16.81
N TYR A 50 12.56 14.69 -17.05
CA TYR A 50 11.95 13.61 -17.82
C TYR A 50 10.59 13.19 -17.24
N VAL A 51 10.51 13.01 -15.92
CA VAL A 51 9.25 12.70 -15.23
C VAL A 51 8.23 13.83 -15.43
N SER A 52 8.65 15.08 -15.30
CA SER A 52 7.79 16.27 -15.47
C SER A 52 7.24 16.38 -16.91
N GLU A 53 8.08 16.14 -17.91
CA GLU A 53 7.68 16.13 -19.33
C GLU A 53 6.70 15.01 -19.65
N PHE A 54 6.89 13.81 -19.08
CA PHE A 54 5.93 12.70 -19.21
C PHE A 54 4.55 13.08 -18.63
N ILE A 55 4.54 13.66 -17.41
CA ILE A 55 3.31 14.08 -16.74
C ILE A 55 2.56 15.07 -17.64
N VAL A 56 3.22 16.15 -18.08
CA VAL A 56 2.59 17.20 -18.88
C VAL A 56 2.16 16.68 -20.26
N GLY A 57 3.00 15.88 -20.91
CA GLY A 57 2.82 15.46 -22.30
C GLY A 57 1.75 14.37 -22.52
N THR A 58 1.53 13.48 -21.56
CA THR A 58 0.66 12.30 -21.74
C THR A 58 -0.82 12.67 -21.96
N LYS A 59 -1.42 12.24 -23.06
CA LYS A 59 -2.85 12.42 -23.35
C LYS A 59 -3.62 11.14 -23.10
N TYR A 60 -4.96 11.24 -23.05
CA TYR A 60 -5.82 10.06 -22.92
C TYR A 60 -5.58 9.06 -24.05
N GLU A 61 -5.39 9.56 -25.28
CA GLU A 61 -5.20 8.76 -26.49
C GLU A 61 -3.84 8.02 -26.51
N ASP A 62 -2.88 8.43 -25.68
CA ASP A 62 -1.58 7.77 -25.55
C ASP A 62 -1.65 6.53 -24.64
N ILE A 63 -2.74 6.37 -23.89
CA ILE A 63 -2.90 5.27 -22.93
C ILE A 63 -3.58 4.09 -23.63
N PRO A 64 -2.96 2.89 -23.68
CA PRO A 64 -3.56 1.72 -24.30
C PRO A 64 -4.94 1.39 -23.73
N ALA A 65 -5.87 0.95 -24.57
CA ALA A 65 -7.23 0.63 -24.15
C ALA A 65 -7.28 -0.44 -23.03
N GLU A 66 -6.36 -1.41 -23.04
CA GLU A 66 -6.23 -2.40 -21.97
C GLU A 66 -5.79 -1.78 -20.64
N VAL A 67 -4.87 -0.80 -20.67
CA VAL A 67 -4.44 -0.05 -19.49
C VAL A 67 -5.63 0.69 -18.89
N ILE A 68 -6.39 1.40 -19.72
CA ILE A 68 -7.63 2.08 -19.31
C ILE A 68 -8.62 1.09 -18.68
N ALA A 69 -8.83 -0.08 -19.30
CA ALA A 69 -9.76 -1.09 -18.78
C ALA A 69 -9.34 -1.63 -17.41
N ARG A 70 -8.03 -1.83 -17.18
CA ARG A 70 -7.49 -2.21 -15.87
C ARG A 70 -7.70 -1.10 -14.85
N GLY A 71 -7.33 0.14 -15.18
CA GLY A 71 -7.54 1.29 -14.30
C GLY A 71 -9.02 1.50 -13.93
N LYS A 72 -9.98 1.22 -14.82
CA LYS A 72 -11.42 1.26 -14.47
C LYS A 72 -11.81 0.24 -13.39
N LYS A 73 -11.23 -0.96 -13.41
CA LYS A 73 -11.44 -1.95 -12.35
C LYS A 73 -10.84 -1.46 -11.04
N THR A 74 -9.61 -0.96 -11.07
CA THR A 74 -8.91 -0.44 -9.88
C THR A 74 -9.63 0.77 -9.28
N LEU A 75 -10.18 1.66 -10.12
CA LEU A 75 -11.01 2.79 -9.67
C LEU A 75 -12.28 2.32 -8.96
N LEU A 76 -13.01 1.35 -9.54
CA LEU A 76 -14.20 0.78 -8.89
C LEU A 76 -13.84 0.16 -7.55
N ASP A 77 -12.75 -0.61 -7.51
CA ASP A 77 -12.24 -1.23 -6.28
C ASP A 77 -11.96 -0.18 -5.19
N ALA A 78 -11.18 0.85 -5.55
CA ALA A 78 -10.77 1.93 -4.65
C ALA A 78 -11.97 2.71 -4.10
N PHE A 79 -13.00 2.97 -4.92
CA PHE A 79 -14.24 3.58 -4.44
C PHE A 79 -14.97 2.68 -3.45
N GLY A 80 -15.06 1.37 -3.72
CA GLY A 80 -15.69 0.42 -2.82
C GLY A 80 -15.00 0.38 -1.46
N VAL A 81 -13.68 0.17 -1.43
CA VAL A 81 -12.92 0.14 -0.17
C VAL A 81 -12.90 1.51 0.52
N GLY A 82 -12.93 2.61 -0.23
CA GLY A 82 -13.08 3.95 0.34
C GLY A 82 -14.42 4.16 1.05
N LEU A 83 -15.53 3.65 0.49
CA LEU A 83 -16.84 3.66 1.16
C LEU A 83 -16.83 2.82 2.44
N ALA A 84 -16.28 1.61 2.40
CA ALA A 84 -16.14 0.76 3.59
C ALA A 84 -15.26 1.43 4.67
N GLY A 85 -14.11 1.96 4.26
CA GLY A 85 -13.19 2.65 5.16
C GLY A 85 -13.74 3.95 5.74
N SER A 86 -14.72 4.58 5.10
CA SER A 86 -15.38 5.77 5.67
C SER A 86 -16.13 5.45 6.98
N VAL A 87 -16.64 4.23 7.15
CA VAL A 87 -17.32 3.82 8.39
C VAL A 87 -16.36 3.10 9.36
N SER A 88 -15.10 2.91 8.98
CA SER A 88 -14.05 2.37 9.84
C SER A 88 -13.65 3.34 10.95
N GLU A 89 -12.93 2.82 11.94
CA GLU A 89 -12.40 3.63 13.05
C GLU A 89 -11.40 4.72 12.58
N PRO A 90 -10.39 4.44 11.73
CA PRO A 90 -9.56 5.50 11.12
C PRO A 90 -10.38 6.58 10.40
N GLY A 91 -11.39 6.18 9.61
CA GLY A 91 -12.28 7.10 8.90
C GLY A 91 -13.04 8.02 9.85
N ARG A 92 -13.53 7.49 10.98
CA ARG A 92 -14.18 8.27 12.03
C ARG A 92 -13.20 9.25 12.71
N HIS A 93 -11.99 8.81 13.03
CA HIS A 93 -10.99 9.64 13.71
C HIS A 93 -10.53 10.82 12.85
N VAL A 94 -10.25 10.61 11.57
CA VAL A 94 -9.87 11.72 10.69
C VAL A 94 -10.99 12.75 10.58
N ARG A 95 -12.27 12.33 10.49
CA ARG A 95 -13.39 13.28 10.49
C ARG A 95 -13.52 14.07 11.78
N LEU A 96 -13.33 13.42 12.93
CA LEU A 96 -13.31 14.13 14.22
C LEU A 96 -12.18 15.16 14.28
N TYR A 97 -11.00 14.80 13.77
CA TYR A 97 -9.87 15.72 13.65
C TYR A 97 -10.23 16.92 12.75
N LEU A 98 -10.70 16.69 11.52
CA LEU A 98 -11.09 17.74 10.59
C LEU A 98 -12.20 18.64 11.17
N GLY A 99 -13.20 18.05 11.85
CA GLY A 99 -14.29 18.79 12.47
C GLY A 99 -13.80 19.74 13.57
N ARG A 100 -12.86 19.30 14.41
CA ARG A 100 -12.25 20.15 15.45
C ARG A 100 -11.43 21.31 14.87
N GLN A 101 -10.90 21.16 13.67
CA GLN A 101 -10.15 22.20 12.96
C GLN A 101 -11.06 23.10 12.10
N GLY A 102 -12.36 22.80 12.00
CA GLY A 102 -13.29 23.55 11.16
C GLY A 102 -13.20 23.21 9.66
N TRP A 103 -12.63 22.07 9.29
CA TRP A 103 -12.40 21.66 7.88
C TRP A 103 -13.46 20.71 7.32
N LEU A 104 -14.61 20.54 8.00
CA LEU A 104 -15.78 19.80 7.46
C LEU A 104 -16.72 20.69 6.63
N GLN A 105 -16.17 21.75 6.04
CA GLN A 105 -16.83 22.60 5.04
C GLN A 105 -15.87 22.86 3.88
N GLY A 106 -16.35 22.78 2.64
CA GLY A 106 -15.54 23.02 1.45
C GLY A 106 -16.22 22.58 0.17
N GLN A 107 -15.42 22.34 -0.88
CA GLN A 107 -15.92 22.04 -2.22
C GLN A 107 -15.90 20.54 -2.53
N VAL A 108 -14.98 19.79 -1.93
CA VAL A 108 -14.73 18.38 -2.26
C VAL A 108 -15.40 17.47 -1.25
N SER A 109 -16.05 16.43 -1.75
CA SER A 109 -16.79 15.45 -0.95
C SER A 109 -15.86 14.53 -0.16
N ILE A 110 -16.14 14.34 1.13
CA ILE A 110 -15.59 13.23 1.92
C ILE A 110 -16.49 12.02 1.67
N TRP A 111 -15.98 11.02 0.97
CA TRP A 111 -16.74 9.86 0.54
C TRP A 111 -17.31 9.14 1.75
N GLY A 112 -18.48 8.53 1.57
CA GLY A 112 -19.12 7.85 2.69
C GLY A 112 -19.87 8.78 3.64
N THR A 113 -19.86 10.11 3.42
CA THR A 113 -20.43 11.08 4.37
C THR A 113 -21.16 12.24 3.69
N GLU A 114 -21.85 13.05 4.49
CA GLU A 114 -22.48 14.31 4.06
C GLU A 114 -21.52 15.51 4.02
N TYR A 115 -20.28 15.31 4.51
CA TYR A 115 -19.32 16.39 4.67
C TYR A 115 -18.59 16.71 3.38
N LYS A 116 -18.25 18.00 3.25
CA LYS A 116 -17.28 18.49 2.27
C LYS A 116 -16.10 19.13 2.97
N SER A 117 -15.00 19.28 2.28
CA SER A 117 -13.75 19.80 2.83
C SER A 117 -12.95 20.49 1.72
N PRO A 118 -11.96 21.35 2.04
CA PRO A 118 -10.97 21.78 1.05
C PRO A 118 -10.25 20.56 0.45
N ALA A 119 -9.80 20.67 -0.80
CA ALA A 119 -9.23 19.57 -1.58
C ALA A 119 -8.17 18.77 -0.82
N ARG A 120 -7.20 19.48 -0.23
CA ARG A 120 -6.11 18.92 0.59
C ARG A 120 -6.63 17.98 1.68
N PHE A 121 -7.58 18.44 2.48
CA PHE A 121 -8.09 17.69 3.62
C PHE A 121 -9.13 16.63 3.24
N ALA A 122 -9.87 16.84 2.14
CA ALA A 122 -10.72 15.79 1.57
C ALA A 122 -9.85 14.63 1.05
N ALA A 123 -8.72 14.94 0.39
CA ALA A 123 -7.75 13.96 -0.07
C ALA A 123 -7.18 13.14 1.10
N LEU A 124 -6.82 13.80 2.21
CA LEU A 124 -6.39 13.14 3.45
C LEU A 124 -7.44 12.13 3.96
N ALA A 125 -8.69 12.57 4.13
CA ALA A 125 -9.75 11.73 4.69
C ALA A 125 -10.11 10.55 3.78
N ASN A 126 -10.21 10.79 2.47
CA ASN A 126 -10.54 9.75 1.51
C ASN A 126 -9.37 8.77 1.33
N GLY A 127 -8.12 9.22 1.34
CA GLY A 127 -6.95 8.33 1.27
C GLY A 127 -6.79 7.44 2.51
N ILE A 128 -7.04 7.98 3.70
CA ILE A 128 -7.16 7.19 4.94
C ILE A 128 -8.25 6.13 4.80
N SER A 129 -9.39 6.49 4.21
CA SER A 129 -10.54 5.59 4.05
C SER A 129 -10.21 4.46 3.07
N ILE A 130 -9.64 4.75 1.90
CA ILE A 130 -9.24 3.71 0.93
C ILE A 130 -8.28 2.69 1.58
N HIS A 131 -7.32 3.18 2.38
CA HIS A 131 -6.27 2.34 2.96
C HIS A 131 -6.62 1.75 4.34
N ALA A 132 -7.82 2.02 4.87
CA ALA A 132 -8.21 1.70 6.26
C ALA A 132 -8.15 0.20 6.56
N ASP A 133 -8.56 -0.61 5.58
CA ASP A 133 -8.73 -2.05 5.75
C ASP A 133 -7.63 -2.90 5.13
N ASP A 134 -6.57 -2.26 4.59
CA ASP A 134 -5.55 -2.92 3.77
C ASP A 134 -6.16 -3.75 2.63
N PHE A 135 -7.32 -3.32 2.13
CA PHE A 135 -8.13 -4.05 1.15
C PHE A 135 -8.02 -3.47 -0.27
N ASP A 136 -7.33 -2.35 -0.39
CA ASP A 136 -7.01 -1.64 -1.61
C ASP A 136 -5.98 -2.38 -2.47
N ASP A 137 -5.86 -1.91 -3.70
CA ASP A 137 -4.97 -2.45 -4.72
C ASP A 137 -3.50 -2.38 -4.33
N THR A 138 -2.68 -3.18 -5.02
CA THR A 138 -1.22 -3.13 -4.89
C THR A 138 -0.61 -3.15 -6.29
N GLY A 139 0.22 -2.15 -6.58
CA GLY A 139 1.02 -2.10 -7.80
C GLY A 139 2.31 -2.90 -7.66
N SER A 140 3.41 -2.36 -8.17
CA SER A 140 4.71 -3.03 -8.09
C SER A 140 5.22 -3.08 -6.65
N SER A 141 5.37 -1.91 -6.02
CA SER A 141 6.04 -1.76 -4.73
C SER A 141 5.22 -0.99 -3.70
N LEU A 142 4.00 -0.56 -4.00
CA LEU A 142 3.15 0.24 -3.11
C LEU A 142 1.66 0.02 -3.41
N HIS A 143 0.79 0.59 -2.59
CA HIS A 143 -0.65 0.63 -2.88
C HIS A 143 -0.94 1.82 -3.77
N SER A 144 -1.51 1.60 -4.96
CA SER A 144 -1.45 2.60 -6.02
C SER A 144 -2.62 3.56 -6.05
N SER A 145 -3.81 3.14 -5.61
CA SER A 145 -4.96 4.03 -5.65
C SER A 145 -5.05 4.95 -4.43
N ALA A 146 -4.80 4.41 -3.23
CA ALA A 146 -4.96 5.14 -1.98
C ALA A 146 -4.21 6.49 -1.88
N PRO A 147 -2.93 6.60 -2.30
CA PRO A 147 -2.18 7.83 -2.13
C PRO A 147 -2.50 8.91 -3.16
N LEU A 148 -3.18 8.62 -4.28
CA LEU A 148 -3.36 9.62 -5.36
C LEU A 148 -4.80 9.78 -5.85
N LEU A 149 -5.62 8.72 -5.83
CA LEU A 149 -6.99 8.80 -6.32
C LEU A 149 -7.82 9.88 -5.60
N PRO A 150 -7.69 10.08 -4.27
CA PRO A 150 -8.39 11.16 -3.59
C PRO A 150 -8.06 12.55 -4.14
N ALA A 151 -6.80 12.80 -4.51
CA ALA A 151 -6.36 14.06 -5.09
C ALA A 151 -6.93 14.26 -6.50
N VAL A 152 -6.89 13.20 -7.33
CA VAL A 152 -7.50 13.20 -8.67
C VAL A 152 -8.98 13.55 -8.59
N VAL A 153 -9.72 12.88 -7.71
CA VAL A 153 -11.17 13.08 -7.55
C VAL A 153 -11.47 14.48 -7.02
N ALA A 154 -10.65 15.02 -6.12
CA ALA A 154 -10.79 16.37 -5.61
C ALA A 154 -10.76 17.43 -6.72
N TYR A 155 -9.72 17.42 -7.56
CA TYR A 155 -9.60 18.36 -8.67
C TYR A 155 -10.65 18.11 -9.76
N CYS A 156 -11.06 16.85 -9.96
CA CYS A 156 -12.13 16.54 -10.90
C CYS A 156 -13.50 17.05 -10.43
N GLU A 157 -13.81 16.97 -9.12
CA GLU A 157 -15.04 17.52 -8.54
C GLU A 157 -15.06 19.05 -8.63
N MET A 158 -13.97 19.70 -8.22
CA MET A 158 -13.87 21.17 -8.24
C MET A 158 -13.94 21.72 -9.66
N GLY A 159 -13.24 21.08 -10.59
CA GLY A 159 -13.14 21.53 -11.99
C GLY A 159 -14.21 20.97 -12.92
N ARG A 160 -15.17 20.18 -12.42
CA ARG A 160 -16.19 19.47 -13.22
C ARG A 160 -15.58 18.74 -14.42
N ARG A 161 -14.46 18.04 -14.17
CA ARG A 161 -13.64 17.42 -15.22
C ARG A 161 -14.33 16.20 -15.83
N SER A 162 -13.90 15.84 -17.03
CA SER A 162 -14.42 14.66 -17.74
C SER A 162 -13.89 13.36 -17.15
N GLY A 163 -14.53 12.24 -17.48
CA GLY A 163 -14.01 10.92 -17.09
C GLY A 163 -12.69 10.59 -17.76
N LYS A 164 -12.42 11.13 -18.96
CA LYS A 164 -11.11 11.05 -19.61
C LYS A 164 -10.03 11.77 -18.81
N ASP A 165 -10.31 12.99 -18.32
CA ASP A 165 -9.37 13.74 -17.48
C ASP A 165 -9.04 12.97 -16.19
N LEU A 166 -10.07 12.43 -15.53
CA LEU A 166 -9.91 11.61 -14.33
C LEU A 166 -8.99 10.42 -14.61
N MET A 167 -9.27 9.65 -15.68
CA MET A 167 -8.47 8.49 -16.02
C MET A 167 -7.05 8.88 -16.42
N THR A 168 -6.84 9.90 -17.24
CA THR A 168 -5.49 10.32 -17.63
C THR A 168 -4.66 10.71 -16.42
N ALA A 169 -5.21 11.53 -15.52
CA ALA A 169 -4.50 11.95 -14.31
C ALA A 169 -4.23 10.76 -13.36
N PHE A 170 -5.19 9.86 -13.18
CA PHE A 170 -5.03 8.65 -12.38
C PHE A 170 -3.90 7.77 -12.93
N HIS A 171 -3.92 7.44 -14.22
CA HIS A 171 -2.90 6.57 -14.83
C HIS A 171 -1.51 7.21 -14.81
N VAL A 172 -1.40 8.52 -15.08
CA VAL A 172 -0.12 9.24 -14.98
C VAL A 172 0.42 9.22 -13.55
N GLY A 173 -0.42 9.48 -12.55
CA GLY A 173 -0.03 9.43 -11.15
C GLY A 173 0.46 8.04 -10.74
N VAL A 174 -0.31 7.00 -11.07
CA VAL A 174 0.01 5.60 -10.81
C VAL A 174 1.34 5.21 -11.45
N GLU A 175 1.57 5.62 -12.70
CA GLU A 175 2.81 5.32 -13.41
C GLU A 175 4.02 5.94 -12.70
N VAL A 176 3.94 7.22 -12.33
CA VAL A 176 5.03 7.96 -11.70
C VAL A 176 5.42 7.38 -10.34
N GLU A 177 4.45 7.18 -9.43
CA GLU A 177 4.77 6.67 -8.10
C GLU A 177 5.33 5.24 -8.14
N ASN A 178 4.84 4.39 -9.06
CA ASN A 178 5.30 3.01 -9.13
C ASN A 178 6.71 2.94 -9.72
N LYS A 179 7.05 3.71 -10.76
CA LYS A 179 8.42 3.74 -11.27
C LYS A 179 9.41 4.34 -10.27
N ILE A 180 8.99 5.35 -9.48
CA ILE A 180 9.80 5.87 -8.36
C ILE A 180 9.97 4.77 -7.30
N GLY A 181 8.89 4.10 -6.91
CA GLY A 181 8.90 3.01 -5.94
C GLY A 181 9.76 1.83 -6.38
N ASP A 182 9.77 1.50 -7.66
CA ASP A 182 10.59 0.45 -8.27
C ASP A 182 12.06 0.81 -8.23
N ALA A 183 12.40 2.04 -8.64
CA ALA A 183 13.78 2.52 -8.66
C ALA A 183 14.42 2.55 -7.26
N ILE A 184 13.65 2.85 -6.21
CA ILE A 184 14.18 2.94 -4.84
C ILE A 184 14.12 1.61 -4.06
N SER A 185 13.32 0.66 -4.53
CA SER A 185 13.21 -0.67 -3.95
C SER A 185 14.41 -1.57 -4.30
N PRO A 186 14.72 -2.59 -3.49
CA PRO A 186 14.10 -2.95 -2.21
C PRO A 186 14.69 -2.18 -1.00
N ARG A 187 15.78 -1.44 -1.19
CA ARG A 187 16.60 -0.80 -0.14
C ARG A 187 15.77 0.06 0.79
N HIS A 188 14.96 0.95 0.21
CA HIS A 188 14.12 1.88 0.96
C HIS A 188 13.18 1.19 1.97
N LYS A 189 12.55 0.09 1.56
CA LYS A 189 11.70 -0.70 2.46
C LYS A 189 12.52 -1.37 3.55
N ALA A 190 13.69 -1.91 3.22
CA ALA A 190 14.58 -2.54 4.18
C ALA A 190 15.03 -1.56 5.29
N SER A 191 15.21 -0.28 4.94
CA SER A 191 15.49 0.81 5.89
C SER A 191 14.31 1.21 6.77
N GLY A 192 13.13 0.60 6.59
CA GLY A 192 11.96 0.80 7.46
C GLY A 192 10.91 1.78 6.94
N PHE A 193 11.07 2.34 5.73
CA PHE A 193 10.09 3.25 5.16
C PHE A 193 8.92 2.54 4.48
N HIS A 194 7.75 3.19 4.55
CA HIS A 194 6.53 2.73 3.89
C HIS A 194 6.37 3.42 2.54
N THR A 195 6.69 2.70 1.46
CA THR A 195 6.65 3.22 0.07
C THR A 195 5.33 3.88 -0.32
N THR A 196 4.18 3.38 0.16
CA THR A 196 2.87 4.01 -0.11
C THR A 196 2.82 5.46 0.35
N GLY A 197 3.46 5.80 1.48
CA GLY A 197 3.53 7.18 1.96
C GLY A 197 4.63 7.97 1.25
N THR A 198 5.84 7.42 1.22
CA THR A 198 7.04 8.13 0.74
C THR A 198 7.12 8.27 -0.78
N CYS A 199 6.60 7.31 -1.54
CA CYS A 199 6.60 7.33 -3.00
C CYS A 199 5.24 7.77 -3.56
N GLY A 200 4.14 7.43 -2.87
CA GLY A 200 2.78 7.78 -3.32
C GLY A 200 2.51 9.29 -3.38
N VAL A 201 3.22 10.09 -2.58
CA VAL A 201 3.13 11.56 -2.63
C VAL A 201 3.51 12.12 -4.01
N PHE A 202 4.45 11.49 -4.71
CA PHE A 202 4.83 11.89 -6.06
C PHE A 202 3.74 11.55 -7.08
N GLY A 203 3.02 10.44 -6.90
CA GLY A 203 1.85 10.09 -7.72
C GLY A 203 0.72 11.09 -7.55
N SER A 204 0.43 11.46 -6.30
CA SER A 204 -0.53 12.53 -5.98
C SER A 204 -0.13 13.88 -6.58
N ALA A 205 1.13 14.29 -6.43
CA ALA A 205 1.63 15.55 -6.99
C ALA A 205 1.59 15.54 -8.53
N ALA A 206 2.00 14.43 -9.17
CA ALA A 206 1.96 14.26 -10.61
C ALA A 206 0.53 14.37 -11.17
N ALA A 207 -0.42 13.67 -10.56
CA ALA A 207 -1.81 13.69 -10.98
C ALA A 207 -2.46 15.06 -10.75
N SER A 208 -2.12 15.72 -9.65
CA SER A 208 -2.58 17.08 -9.33
C SER A 208 -2.02 18.11 -10.31
N ALA A 209 -0.72 18.07 -10.59
CA ALA A 209 -0.05 18.93 -11.58
C ALA A 209 -0.67 18.77 -12.98
N LYS A 210 -1.01 17.52 -13.36
CA LYS A 210 -1.72 17.23 -14.61
C LYS A 210 -3.07 17.95 -14.70
N LEU A 211 -3.88 17.86 -13.64
CA LEU A 211 -5.24 18.42 -13.62
C LEU A 211 -5.26 19.95 -13.49
N LEU A 212 -4.22 20.52 -12.88
CA LEU A 212 -3.97 21.96 -12.84
C LEU A 212 -3.39 22.51 -14.16
N GLY A 213 -2.87 21.64 -15.02
CA GLY A 213 -2.27 22.04 -16.30
C GLY A 213 -0.92 22.75 -16.13
N LEU A 214 -0.14 22.35 -15.13
CA LEU A 214 1.17 22.93 -14.86
C LEU A 214 2.14 22.69 -16.03
N THR A 215 3.09 23.60 -16.21
CA THR A 215 4.21 23.45 -17.14
C THR A 215 5.21 22.41 -16.63
N PRO A 216 6.15 21.92 -17.46
CA PRO A 216 7.19 21.00 -16.98
C PRO A 216 8.05 21.58 -15.85
N THR A 217 8.32 22.90 -15.89
CA THR A 217 9.08 23.58 -14.84
C THR A 217 8.30 23.63 -13.52
N GLU A 218 7.03 24.03 -13.54
CA GLU A 218 6.17 24.05 -12.36
C GLU A 218 5.92 22.64 -11.81
N THR A 219 5.79 21.65 -12.70
CA THR A 219 5.68 20.24 -12.31
C THR A 219 6.93 19.76 -11.59
N ALA A 220 8.13 20.15 -12.04
CA ALA A 220 9.36 19.84 -11.33
C ALA A 220 9.39 20.48 -9.92
N MET A 221 8.84 21.71 -9.76
CA MET A 221 8.69 22.32 -8.43
C MET A 221 7.72 21.53 -7.56
N ALA A 222 6.58 21.09 -8.11
CA ALA A 222 5.61 20.26 -7.39
C ALA A 222 6.24 18.95 -6.92
N LEU A 223 7.01 18.25 -7.77
CA LEU A 223 7.77 17.06 -7.37
C LEU A 223 8.81 17.38 -6.29
N GLY A 224 9.49 18.54 -6.40
CA GLY A 224 10.45 19.02 -5.41
C GLY A 224 9.85 19.22 -4.02
N ILE A 225 8.68 19.86 -3.95
CA ILE A 225 7.93 20.07 -2.71
C ILE A 225 7.42 18.71 -2.18
N ALA A 226 6.88 17.86 -3.05
CA ALA A 226 6.41 16.52 -2.69
C ALA A 226 7.53 15.66 -2.08
N GLY A 227 8.76 15.77 -2.58
CA GLY A 227 9.92 15.09 -2.00
C GLY A 227 10.24 15.50 -0.57
N SER A 228 9.84 16.70 -0.14
CA SER A 228 9.95 17.16 1.25
C SER A 228 8.78 16.72 2.14
N GLU A 229 7.62 16.43 1.54
CA GLU A 229 6.43 15.87 2.22
C GLU A 229 6.50 14.33 2.34
N ALA A 230 7.39 13.68 1.58
CA ALA A 230 7.54 12.23 1.53
C ALA A 230 7.85 11.64 2.91
N SER A 231 6.88 10.93 3.51
CA SER A 231 7.02 10.36 4.85
C SER A 231 6.27 9.04 5.03
N GLY A 232 6.56 8.34 6.12
CA GLY A 232 5.86 7.11 6.51
C GLY A 232 6.80 5.97 6.93
N LEU A 233 6.51 5.36 8.08
CA LEU A 233 7.33 4.30 8.67
C LEU A 233 6.58 2.97 8.78
N ARG A 234 7.24 1.87 8.41
CA ARG A 234 6.70 0.49 8.45
C ARG A 234 6.40 0.00 9.86
N ARG A 235 7.04 0.57 10.88
CA ARG A 235 6.80 0.18 12.28
C ARG A 235 5.33 0.37 12.70
N ASN A 236 4.60 1.22 11.99
CA ASN A 236 3.17 1.47 12.20
C ASN A 236 2.24 0.42 11.56
N TYR A 237 2.75 -0.68 11.00
CA TYR A 237 1.89 -1.74 10.49
C TYR A 237 1.11 -2.41 11.64
N GLY A 238 -0.19 -2.58 11.44
CA GLY A 238 -1.15 -3.01 12.47
C GLY A 238 -1.70 -1.88 13.35
N THR A 239 -1.47 -0.60 13.01
CA THR A 239 -2.08 0.55 13.68
C THR A 239 -2.82 1.45 12.70
N MET A 240 -3.62 2.40 13.20
CA MET A 240 -4.31 3.41 12.37
C MET A 240 -3.33 4.38 11.67
N THR A 241 -2.05 4.39 12.04
CA THR A 241 -1.06 5.22 11.35
C THR A 241 -0.66 4.64 9.99
N LYS A 242 -0.91 3.35 9.73
CA LYS A 242 -0.70 2.79 8.39
C LYS A 242 -1.59 3.47 7.32
N PRO A 243 -2.94 3.56 7.49
CA PRO A 243 -3.79 4.32 6.57
C PRO A 243 -3.47 5.81 6.52
N PHE A 244 -3.02 6.40 7.64
CA PHE A 244 -2.54 7.79 7.66
C PHE A 244 -1.44 8.05 6.63
N ASN A 245 -0.47 7.14 6.48
CA ASN A 245 0.61 7.33 5.50
C ASN A 245 0.08 7.52 4.06
N ALA A 246 -0.95 6.79 3.65
CA ALA A 246 -1.54 6.92 2.32
C ALA A 246 -2.36 8.22 2.18
N GLY A 247 -3.18 8.55 3.19
CA GLY A 247 -3.93 9.81 3.17
C GLY A 247 -3.02 11.03 3.21
N HIS A 248 -1.93 10.99 3.97
CA HIS A 248 -0.96 12.08 4.03
C HIS A 248 -0.18 12.23 2.72
N ALA A 249 0.13 11.13 2.01
CA ALA A 249 0.65 11.22 0.65
C ALA A 249 -0.33 11.91 -0.32
N ALA A 250 -1.63 11.60 -0.21
CA ALA A 250 -2.67 12.26 -1.00
C ALA A 250 -2.75 13.76 -0.68
N GLU A 251 -2.75 14.10 0.60
CA GLU A 251 -2.73 15.48 1.10
C GLU A 251 -1.49 16.27 0.61
N GLY A 252 -0.30 15.68 0.78
CA GLY A 252 0.98 16.30 0.45
C GLY A 252 1.11 16.60 -1.03
N GLY A 253 0.63 15.70 -1.90
CA GLY A 253 0.66 15.94 -3.35
C GLY A 253 -0.29 17.05 -3.81
N VAL A 254 -1.47 17.18 -3.18
CA VAL A 254 -2.36 18.33 -3.43
C VAL A 254 -1.67 19.63 -3.04
N ALA A 255 -1.12 19.68 -1.82
CA ALA A 255 -0.44 20.86 -1.30
C ALA A 255 0.78 21.24 -2.17
N ALA A 256 1.57 20.26 -2.59
CA ALA A 256 2.75 20.48 -3.43
C ALA A 256 2.39 21.08 -4.80
N ALA A 257 1.33 20.58 -5.44
CA ALA A 257 0.88 21.10 -6.72
C ALA A 257 0.27 22.51 -6.60
N ASP A 258 -0.55 22.76 -5.57
CA ASP A 258 -1.12 24.10 -5.30
C ASP A 258 -0.03 25.16 -5.02
N LEU A 259 0.99 24.79 -4.23
CA LEU A 259 2.14 25.66 -3.94
C LEU A 259 2.94 25.96 -5.21
N ALA A 260 3.25 24.94 -6.01
CA ALA A 260 3.95 25.13 -7.28
C ALA A 260 3.16 26.00 -8.26
N ALA A 261 1.83 25.79 -8.37
CA ALA A 261 0.92 26.61 -9.17
C ALA A 261 0.90 28.08 -8.73
N SER A 262 1.20 28.34 -7.46
CA SER A 262 1.29 29.68 -6.88
C SER A 262 2.68 30.32 -7.02
N GLY A 263 3.63 29.65 -7.69
CA GLY A 263 5.00 30.12 -7.89
C GLY A 263 5.99 29.76 -6.78
N PHE A 264 5.64 28.85 -5.87
CA PHE A 264 6.59 28.35 -4.87
C PHE A 264 7.68 27.49 -5.53
N THR A 265 8.93 27.68 -5.11
CA THR A 265 10.09 27.02 -5.73
C THR A 265 10.62 25.85 -4.90
N ALA A 266 11.30 24.91 -5.56
CA ALA A 266 11.99 23.77 -4.95
C ALA A 266 13.19 23.35 -5.82
N ALA A 267 13.91 22.30 -5.41
CA ALA A 267 14.97 21.71 -6.22
C ALA A 267 14.39 21.12 -7.52
N ALA A 268 14.94 21.51 -8.67
CA ALA A 268 14.46 21.07 -9.99
C ALA A 268 14.89 19.64 -10.36
N ASP A 269 15.73 19.02 -9.54
CA ASP A 269 16.39 17.73 -9.70
C ASP A 269 16.21 16.84 -8.45
N ILE A 270 15.09 17.04 -7.73
CA ILE A 270 14.81 16.40 -6.44
C ILE A 270 14.97 14.89 -6.43
N LEU A 271 14.69 14.19 -7.54
CA LEU A 271 14.76 12.73 -7.58
C LEU A 271 16.22 12.25 -7.59
N GLU A 272 17.02 12.79 -8.51
CA GLU A 272 18.36 12.28 -8.84
C GLU A 272 19.53 12.94 -8.11
N ALA A 273 19.33 14.08 -7.44
CA ALA A 273 20.42 14.86 -6.86
C ALA A 273 21.17 14.12 -5.72
N PRO A 274 22.45 14.46 -5.44
CA PRO A 274 23.21 13.92 -4.31
C PRO A 274 22.60 14.12 -2.92
N LEU A 275 21.67 15.08 -2.76
CA LEU A 275 20.86 15.27 -1.54
C LEU A 275 19.37 15.11 -1.84
N GLY A 276 19.04 14.51 -2.98
CA GLY A 276 17.70 14.27 -3.46
C GLY A 276 17.06 13.03 -2.83
N PHE A 277 15.80 12.78 -3.20
CA PHE A 277 14.94 11.74 -2.65
C PHE A 277 15.59 10.36 -2.69
N PHE A 278 16.11 9.93 -3.83
CA PHE A 278 16.70 8.59 -3.94
C PHE A 278 17.92 8.40 -3.05
N GLN A 279 18.80 9.40 -2.95
CA GLN A 279 19.95 9.33 -2.06
C GLN A 279 19.53 9.36 -0.60
N ALA A 280 18.66 10.30 -0.21
CA ALA A 280 18.26 10.50 1.18
C ALA A 280 17.46 9.32 1.75
N TYR A 281 16.57 8.72 0.94
CA TYR A 281 15.63 7.69 1.38
C TYR A 281 16.02 6.26 0.97
N GLY A 282 16.90 6.10 -0.02
CA GLY A 282 17.35 4.81 -0.53
C GLY A 282 18.84 4.55 -0.37
N GLY A 283 19.64 5.58 -0.10
CA GLY A 283 21.11 5.56 -0.16
C GLY A 283 21.66 5.46 -1.60
N THR A 284 20.79 5.20 -2.58
CA THR A 284 20.99 5.08 -4.02
C THR A 284 19.65 4.66 -4.67
N TYR A 285 19.62 4.43 -5.98
CA TYR A 285 18.47 3.90 -6.72
C TYR A 285 18.93 3.14 -7.97
N THR A 286 17.99 2.51 -8.66
CA THR A 286 18.22 1.74 -9.88
C THR A 286 17.66 2.51 -11.10
N PRO A 287 18.49 3.24 -11.86
CA PRO A 287 17.99 4.23 -12.84
C PRO A 287 17.21 3.61 -14.00
N HIS A 288 17.61 2.41 -14.45
CA HIS A 288 16.99 1.77 -15.62
C HIS A 288 15.56 1.25 -15.35
N LEU A 289 15.07 1.34 -14.10
CA LEU A 289 13.69 1.07 -13.73
C LEU A 289 12.78 2.31 -13.88
N ILE A 290 13.34 3.51 -14.06
CA ILE A 290 12.57 4.76 -14.20
C ILE A 290 12.94 5.55 -15.46
N ALA A 291 14.24 5.76 -15.72
CA ALA A 291 14.70 6.55 -16.86
C ALA A 291 14.28 5.88 -18.18
N GLY A 292 13.45 6.56 -18.98
CA GLY A 292 12.91 6.03 -20.23
C GLY A 292 11.86 4.93 -20.07
N ARG A 293 11.30 4.74 -18.87
CA ARG A 293 10.35 3.65 -18.56
C ARG A 293 8.91 4.07 -18.27
N LEU A 294 8.62 5.37 -18.14
CA LEU A 294 7.26 5.85 -17.91
C LEU A 294 6.39 5.57 -19.15
N GLY A 295 5.30 4.84 -18.96
CA GLY A 295 4.40 4.38 -20.04
C GLY A 295 5.00 3.30 -20.93
N ASN A 296 6.21 2.80 -20.62
CA ASN A 296 6.96 1.87 -21.47
C ASN A 296 7.76 0.81 -20.68
N PRO A 297 7.10 -0.27 -20.23
CA PRO A 297 5.65 -0.50 -20.26
C PRO A 297 4.94 0.22 -19.11
N TRP A 298 3.65 0.52 -19.33
CA TRP A 298 2.73 0.95 -18.28
C TRP A 298 2.67 -0.06 -17.12
N MET A 299 2.61 0.44 -15.89
CA MET A 299 2.54 -0.36 -14.66
C MET A 299 1.39 -1.37 -14.71
N PHE A 300 0.19 -0.93 -15.14
CA PHE A 300 -0.98 -1.79 -15.24
C PHE A 300 -0.80 -2.98 -16.20
N LEU A 301 0.14 -2.94 -17.15
CA LEU A 301 0.47 -4.09 -17.99
C LEU A 301 1.61 -4.91 -17.37
N THR A 302 2.70 -4.23 -17.00
CA THR A 302 3.89 -4.87 -16.45
C THR A 302 4.43 -4.03 -15.29
N PRO A 303 4.41 -4.56 -14.06
CA PRO A 303 4.06 -5.95 -13.69
C PRO A 303 2.56 -6.24 -13.62
N GLY A 304 1.70 -5.22 -13.68
CA GLY A 304 0.27 -5.30 -13.45
C GLY A 304 -0.14 -4.92 -12.03
N ASP A 305 -1.40 -4.53 -11.87
CA ASP A 305 -2.01 -4.28 -10.57
C ASP A 305 -2.59 -5.56 -9.96
N MET A 306 -2.71 -5.55 -8.63
CA MET A 306 -3.38 -6.60 -7.89
C MET A 306 -4.54 -6.04 -7.07
N ILE A 307 -5.76 -6.47 -7.40
CA ILE A 307 -6.97 -6.17 -6.62
C ILE A 307 -7.16 -7.28 -5.59
N LYS A 308 -7.09 -6.93 -4.31
CA LYS A 308 -7.17 -7.90 -3.22
C LYS A 308 -8.55 -8.52 -3.09
N ARG A 309 -8.62 -9.82 -2.81
CA ARG A 309 -9.88 -10.54 -2.55
C ARG A 309 -10.31 -10.49 -1.10
N PHE A 310 -9.34 -10.51 -0.18
CA PHE A 310 -9.56 -10.45 1.26
C PHE A 310 -8.99 -9.14 1.84
N PRO A 311 -9.58 -8.57 2.90
CA PRO A 311 -9.14 -7.30 3.49
C PRO A 311 -7.91 -7.50 4.39
N CYS A 312 -6.77 -7.86 3.80
CA CYS A 312 -5.50 -8.09 4.50
C CYS A 312 -4.29 -7.95 3.56
N GLY A 313 -3.08 -8.10 4.13
CA GLY A 313 -1.82 -8.03 3.40
C GLY A 313 -1.79 -8.89 2.14
N THR A 314 -1.19 -8.38 1.07
CA THR A 314 -0.96 -9.09 -0.21
C THR A 314 -0.36 -10.48 -0.02
N ILE A 315 0.50 -10.62 0.98
CA ILE A 315 1.21 -11.86 1.29
C ILE A 315 0.27 -13.00 1.71
N GLN A 316 -0.86 -12.69 2.36
CA GLN A 316 -1.80 -13.71 2.85
C GLN A 316 -2.74 -14.21 1.74
N GLN A 317 -2.98 -13.41 0.70
CA GLN A 317 -3.98 -13.70 -0.35
C GLN A 317 -3.81 -15.08 -0.99
N PRO A 318 -2.60 -15.51 -1.43
CA PRO A 318 -2.44 -16.82 -2.07
C PRO A 318 -2.69 -18.00 -1.12
N VAL A 319 -2.31 -17.84 0.15
CA VAL A 319 -2.55 -18.85 1.18
C VAL A 319 -4.04 -18.97 1.47
N MET A 320 -4.75 -17.85 1.63
CA MET A 320 -6.19 -17.86 1.88
C MET A 320 -6.98 -18.46 0.72
N ASP A 321 -6.63 -18.14 -0.52
CA ASP A 321 -7.24 -18.75 -1.71
C ASP A 321 -6.99 -20.27 -1.76
N LEU A 322 -5.76 -20.71 -1.43
CA LEU A 322 -5.43 -22.12 -1.39
C LEU A 322 -6.21 -22.86 -0.30
N VAL A 323 -6.24 -22.34 0.93
CA VAL A 323 -6.99 -22.94 2.04
C VAL A 323 -8.48 -23.03 1.68
N LEU A 324 -9.06 -21.96 1.12
CA LEU A 324 -10.46 -21.94 0.73
C LEU A 324 -10.77 -23.00 -0.33
N ARG A 325 -9.86 -23.19 -1.29
CA ARG A 325 -9.97 -24.23 -2.31
C ARG A 325 -9.89 -25.63 -1.70
N LEU A 326 -8.88 -25.88 -0.85
CA LEU A 326 -8.71 -27.18 -0.19
C LEU A 326 -9.92 -27.54 0.68
N VAL A 327 -10.45 -26.57 1.45
CA VAL A 327 -11.65 -26.76 2.28
C VAL A 327 -12.85 -27.16 1.41
N ARG A 328 -13.08 -26.46 0.29
CA ARG A 328 -14.21 -26.74 -0.61
C ARG A 328 -14.09 -28.06 -1.35
N GLU A 329 -12.92 -28.35 -1.94
CA GLU A 329 -12.68 -29.57 -2.73
C GLU A 329 -12.73 -30.84 -1.85
N ASN A 330 -12.38 -30.73 -0.57
CA ASN A 330 -12.28 -31.87 0.33
C ASN A 330 -13.39 -31.91 1.39
N HIS A 331 -14.33 -30.96 1.35
CA HIS A 331 -15.43 -30.81 2.32
C HIS A 331 -14.96 -30.80 3.78
N ILE A 332 -13.84 -30.12 4.05
CA ILE A 332 -13.23 -30.06 5.40
C ILE A 332 -14.00 -29.07 6.27
N THR A 333 -14.33 -29.48 7.50
CA THR A 333 -14.86 -28.60 8.54
C THR A 333 -13.76 -28.22 9.54
N ALA A 334 -13.93 -27.07 10.21
CA ALA A 334 -12.97 -26.59 11.22
C ALA A 334 -12.68 -27.63 12.31
N ASP A 335 -13.70 -28.36 12.76
CA ASP A 335 -13.59 -29.34 13.83
C ASP A 335 -12.76 -30.57 13.45
N GLU A 336 -12.60 -30.85 12.16
CA GLU A 336 -11.78 -31.95 11.66
C GLU A 336 -10.29 -31.59 11.62
N VAL A 337 -9.93 -30.31 11.63
CA VAL A 337 -8.54 -29.86 11.56
C VAL A 337 -7.87 -29.99 12.93
N ALA A 338 -6.88 -30.87 13.02
CA ALA A 338 -6.02 -31.02 14.18
C ALA A 338 -4.96 -29.92 14.23
N GLN A 339 -4.33 -29.64 13.09
CA GLN A 339 -3.30 -28.60 12.93
C GLN A 339 -3.24 -28.14 11.47
N ALA A 340 -2.94 -26.87 11.26
CA ALA A 340 -2.58 -26.32 9.96
C ALA A 340 -1.14 -25.79 10.00
N GLU A 341 -0.35 -26.07 8.97
CA GLU A 341 0.99 -25.53 8.82
C GLU A 341 1.08 -24.67 7.55
N VAL A 342 1.75 -23.53 7.67
CA VAL A 342 2.05 -22.64 6.54
C VAL A 342 3.56 -22.39 6.51
N GLY A 343 4.21 -22.87 5.44
CA GLY A 343 5.62 -22.59 5.17
C GLY A 343 5.75 -21.46 4.15
N GLY A 344 6.40 -20.36 4.54
CA GLY A 344 6.66 -19.20 3.68
C GLY A 344 8.14 -18.76 3.68
N ASN A 345 8.44 -17.69 2.97
CA ASN A 345 9.80 -17.11 2.89
C ASN A 345 10.09 -16.13 4.06
N GLN A 346 11.34 -15.68 4.19
CA GLN A 346 11.76 -14.74 5.25
C GLN A 346 10.98 -13.41 5.19
N ARG A 347 10.56 -12.97 4.01
CA ARG A 347 9.78 -11.73 3.84
C ARG A 347 8.36 -11.87 4.39
N ASN A 348 7.73 -13.04 4.24
CA ASN A 348 6.43 -13.30 4.83
C ASN A 348 6.52 -13.18 6.36
N ILE A 349 7.54 -13.80 6.97
CA ILE A 349 7.78 -13.75 8.42
C ILE A 349 8.03 -12.32 8.93
N THR A 350 8.84 -11.54 8.22
CA THR A 350 9.16 -10.16 8.63
C THR A 350 8.04 -9.15 8.38
N THR A 351 7.05 -9.50 7.55
CA THR A 351 5.90 -8.63 7.26
C THR A 351 4.70 -8.97 8.14
N LEU A 352 4.42 -10.26 8.33
CA LEU A 352 3.28 -10.75 9.10
C LEU A 352 3.68 -11.02 10.56
N MET A 353 3.95 -9.93 11.27
CA MET A 353 4.54 -9.94 12.61
C MET A 353 3.52 -10.12 13.75
N ARG A 354 2.22 -10.29 13.44
CA ARG A 354 1.13 -10.34 14.43
C ARG A 354 0.62 -11.77 14.59
N HIS A 355 1.40 -12.63 15.24
CA HIS A 355 1.08 -14.06 15.36
C HIS A 355 -0.17 -14.37 16.21
N HIS A 356 -0.44 -13.57 17.25
CA HIS A 356 -1.61 -13.71 18.12
C HIS A 356 -2.42 -12.39 18.13
N PRO A 357 -3.12 -12.06 17.03
CA PRO A 357 -3.75 -10.76 16.87
C PRO A 357 -4.88 -10.56 17.88
N GLN A 358 -4.91 -9.38 18.50
CA GLN A 358 -5.89 -9.03 19.53
C GLN A 358 -7.04 -8.16 19.01
N ASN A 359 -6.97 -7.72 17.76
CA ASN A 359 -7.98 -6.88 17.12
C ASN A 359 -7.91 -7.05 15.59
N GLY A 360 -8.88 -6.45 14.90
CA GLY A 360 -9.01 -6.49 13.45
C GLY A 360 -7.82 -5.88 12.70
N LEU A 361 -7.19 -4.83 13.26
CA LEU A 361 -6.01 -4.22 12.64
C LEU A 361 -4.79 -5.13 12.69
N GLU A 362 -4.58 -5.84 13.80
CA GLU A 362 -3.52 -6.83 13.92
C GLU A 362 -3.79 -8.07 13.07
N ALA A 363 -5.05 -8.51 13.01
CA ALA A 363 -5.47 -9.69 12.21
C ALA A 363 -5.12 -9.55 10.72
N LYS A 364 -5.15 -8.32 10.18
CA LYS A 364 -4.71 -7.98 8.81
C LYS A 364 -3.24 -8.29 8.53
N PHE A 365 -2.43 -8.54 9.56
CA PHE A 365 -1.00 -8.88 9.47
C PHE A 365 -0.66 -10.20 10.18
N SER A 366 -1.63 -11.11 10.29
CA SER A 366 -1.50 -12.44 10.92
C SER A 366 -1.78 -13.54 9.89
N MET A 367 -0.80 -14.40 9.61
CA MET A 367 -1.02 -15.56 8.73
C MET A 367 -1.95 -16.58 9.42
N GLU A 368 -1.80 -16.71 10.72
CA GLU A 368 -2.54 -17.61 11.59
C GLU A 368 -4.04 -17.29 11.53
N PHE A 369 -4.40 -16.03 11.73
CA PHE A 369 -5.78 -15.59 11.57
C PHE A 369 -6.30 -15.79 10.14
N ALA A 370 -5.48 -15.47 9.12
CA ALA A 370 -5.88 -15.61 7.71
C ALA A 370 -6.25 -17.05 7.32
N VAL A 371 -5.56 -18.04 7.88
CA VAL A 371 -5.93 -19.46 7.71
C VAL A 371 -7.14 -19.81 8.56
N ALA A 372 -7.11 -19.43 9.85
CA ALA A 372 -8.16 -19.76 10.81
C ALA A 372 -9.54 -19.26 10.36
N VAL A 373 -9.64 -18.03 9.83
CA VAL A 373 -10.90 -17.46 9.38
C VAL A 373 -11.52 -18.21 8.22
N ILE A 374 -10.70 -18.71 7.28
CA ILE A 374 -11.21 -19.51 6.17
C ILE A 374 -11.67 -20.88 6.65
N LEU A 375 -10.94 -21.51 7.58
CA LEU A 375 -11.33 -22.80 8.16
C LEU A 375 -12.64 -22.68 8.96
N MET A 376 -12.81 -21.62 9.74
CA MET A 376 -13.95 -21.42 10.63
C MET A 376 -15.20 -20.95 9.89
N ASP A 377 -15.07 -19.94 9.02
CA ASP A 377 -16.22 -19.25 8.44
C ASP A 377 -16.43 -19.57 6.95
N GLY A 378 -15.46 -20.21 6.28
CA GLY A 378 -15.51 -20.48 4.84
C GLY A 378 -15.50 -19.23 3.94
N LYS A 379 -15.28 -18.04 4.53
CA LYS A 379 -15.23 -16.73 3.89
C LYS A 379 -14.42 -15.75 4.76
N ALA A 380 -13.93 -14.66 4.16
CA ALA A 380 -13.14 -13.66 4.86
C ALA A 380 -13.35 -12.25 4.29
N GLY A 381 -14.54 -11.70 4.50
CA GLY A 381 -14.88 -10.30 4.17
C GLY A 381 -14.63 -9.36 5.36
N LEU A 382 -15.01 -8.08 5.21
CA LEU A 382 -14.80 -7.05 6.23
C LEU A 382 -15.37 -7.42 7.62
N VAL A 383 -16.54 -8.08 7.66
CA VAL A 383 -17.18 -8.55 8.91
C VAL A 383 -16.28 -9.51 9.70
N GLN A 384 -15.53 -10.36 9.01
CA GLN A 384 -14.66 -11.33 9.65
C GLN A 384 -13.42 -10.68 10.27
N PHE A 385 -12.97 -9.53 9.77
CA PHE A 385 -11.81 -8.80 10.28
C PHE A 385 -12.16 -7.76 11.37
N THR A 386 -13.33 -7.90 12.01
CA THR A 386 -13.70 -7.06 13.16
C THR A 386 -13.12 -7.61 14.46
N ASP A 387 -12.92 -6.75 15.45
CA ASP A 387 -12.41 -7.14 16.79
C ASP A 387 -13.27 -8.24 17.42
N ALA A 388 -14.60 -8.14 17.29
CA ALA A 388 -15.53 -9.14 17.78
C ALA A 388 -15.32 -10.51 17.13
N SER A 389 -15.10 -10.55 15.80
CA SER A 389 -14.82 -11.79 15.07
C SER A 389 -13.47 -12.40 15.45
N VAL A 390 -12.45 -11.57 15.65
CA VAL A 390 -11.10 -11.98 16.08
C VAL A 390 -11.14 -12.56 17.49
N GLN A 391 -11.88 -11.94 18.41
CA GLN A 391 -11.93 -12.31 19.83
C GLN A 391 -12.89 -13.47 20.15
N ARG A 392 -13.54 -14.09 19.16
CA ARG A 392 -14.35 -15.29 19.38
C ARG A 392 -13.48 -16.40 20.00
N PRO A 393 -13.90 -17.06 21.10
CA PRO A 393 -13.10 -18.11 21.73
C PRO A 393 -12.68 -19.23 20.77
N GLU A 394 -13.58 -19.64 19.88
CA GLU A 394 -13.32 -20.65 18.87
C GLU A 394 -12.35 -20.17 17.77
N MET A 395 -12.33 -18.87 17.46
CA MET A 395 -11.37 -18.28 16.52
C MET A 395 -9.97 -18.29 17.13
N GLN A 396 -9.82 -17.80 18.38
CA GLN A 396 -8.55 -17.82 19.08
C GLN A 396 -8.01 -19.26 19.24
N ALA A 397 -8.89 -20.21 19.56
CA ALA A 397 -8.50 -21.62 19.63
C ALA A 397 -8.03 -22.19 18.27
N MET A 398 -8.58 -21.72 17.15
CA MET A 398 -8.12 -22.13 15.82
C MET A 398 -6.80 -21.45 15.43
N ILE A 399 -6.60 -20.17 15.78
CA ILE A 399 -5.32 -19.45 15.58
C ILE A 399 -4.17 -20.24 16.20
N GLU A 400 -4.33 -20.73 17.42
CA GLU A 400 -3.32 -21.54 18.12
C GLU A 400 -3.00 -22.89 17.42
N ARG A 401 -3.87 -23.38 16.54
CA ARG A 401 -3.64 -24.59 15.73
C ARG A 401 -2.94 -24.29 14.41
N VAL A 402 -2.72 -23.03 14.06
CA VAL A 402 -2.01 -22.64 12.84
C VAL A 402 -0.55 -22.34 13.16
N ARG A 403 0.36 -23.12 12.58
CA ARG A 403 1.80 -22.91 12.68
C ARG A 403 2.33 -22.24 11.41
N PHE A 404 2.71 -20.97 11.51
CA PHE A 404 3.38 -20.25 10.42
C PHE A 404 4.90 -20.25 10.64
N TYR A 405 5.68 -20.66 9.63
CA TYR A 405 7.13 -20.80 9.77
C TYR A 405 7.88 -20.46 8.47
N ARG A 406 9.17 -20.14 8.61
CA ARG A 406 10.09 -19.99 7.46
C ARG A 406 10.45 -21.35 6.92
N ASP A 407 10.17 -21.59 5.64
CA ASP A 407 10.55 -22.79 4.93
C ASP A 407 11.73 -22.51 3.99
N PRO A 408 12.94 -23.04 4.27
CA PRO A 408 14.13 -22.78 3.46
C PRO A 408 13.98 -23.14 1.97
N ARG A 409 13.05 -24.03 1.61
CA ARG A 409 12.81 -24.44 0.21
C ARG A 409 12.21 -23.31 -0.62
N TYR A 410 11.54 -22.35 0.03
CA TYR A 410 10.85 -21.23 -0.60
C TYR A 410 11.56 -19.90 -0.34
N ASP A 411 12.68 -19.91 0.36
CA ASP A 411 13.46 -18.72 0.73
C ASP A 411 14.62 -18.49 -0.25
N ARG A 412 14.33 -18.56 -1.56
CA ARG A 412 15.36 -18.58 -2.62
C ARG A 412 15.73 -17.20 -3.14
N ARG A 413 14.80 -16.25 -3.24
CA ARG A 413 15.05 -14.95 -3.93
C ARG A 413 15.22 -13.75 -3.00
N ALA A 414 15.05 -13.91 -1.69
CA ALA A 414 15.38 -12.86 -0.72
C ALA A 414 16.89 -12.54 -0.68
N ALA A 415 17.74 -13.44 -1.18
CA ALA A 415 19.19 -13.31 -1.16
C ALA A 415 19.80 -12.53 -2.35
N GLU A 416 19.06 -12.29 -3.44
CA GLU A 416 19.64 -11.83 -4.73
C GLU A 416 19.12 -10.48 -5.24
N GLY A 417 18.55 -9.63 -4.38
CA GLY A 417 18.07 -8.30 -4.80
C GLY A 417 16.94 -8.35 -5.84
N ALA A 418 16.20 -9.47 -5.89
CA ALA A 418 15.15 -9.70 -6.88
C ALA A 418 13.99 -8.70 -6.76
N ASP A 419 13.39 -8.41 -7.92
CA ASP A 419 12.20 -7.58 -8.10
C ASP A 419 11.11 -7.94 -7.08
N ILE A 420 10.48 -6.91 -6.50
CA ILE A 420 9.39 -7.04 -5.53
C ILE A 420 8.26 -7.95 -6.02
N GLN A 421 7.98 -7.97 -7.32
CA GLN A 421 6.99 -8.85 -7.92
C GLN A 421 7.48 -10.30 -8.02
N ALA A 422 8.76 -10.52 -8.28
CA ALA A 422 9.35 -11.85 -8.29
C ALA A 422 9.34 -12.52 -6.90
N VAL A 423 9.30 -11.72 -5.83
CA VAL A 423 9.18 -12.16 -4.43
C VAL A 423 7.72 -12.34 -3.99
N LEU A 424 6.78 -11.52 -4.50
CA LEU A 424 5.34 -11.72 -4.27
C LEU A 424 4.80 -12.99 -4.94
N LEU A 425 5.50 -13.49 -5.96
CA LEU A 425 5.22 -14.75 -6.65
C LEU A 425 5.91 -15.96 -6.01
N GLU A 426 6.68 -15.81 -4.93
CA GLU A 426 7.26 -16.96 -4.24
C GLU A 426 6.16 -17.77 -3.55
N PRO A 427 6.04 -19.07 -3.85
CA PRO A 427 4.94 -19.85 -3.33
C PRO A 427 5.11 -20.16 -1.85
N SER A 428 3.98 -20.26 -1.15
CA SER A 428 3.90 -20.85 0.18
C SER A 428 3.37 -22.28 0.09
N VAL A 429 3.71 -23.12 1.05
CA VAL A 429 3.12 -24.46 1.23
C VAL A 429 2.11 -24.42 2.37
N VAL A 430 0.98 -25.08 2.17
CA VAL A 430 -0.04 -25.28 3.20
C VAL A 430 -0.23 -26.77 3.42
N THR A 431 -0.19 -27.20 4.68
CA THR A 431 -0.47 -28.58 5.07
C THR A 431 -1.57 -28.59 6.14
N LEU A 432 -2.66 -29.30 5.88
CA LEU A 432 -3.74 -29.54 6.83
C LEU A 432 -3.64 -30.98 7.36
N HIS A 433 -3.47 -31.10 8.68
CA HIS A 433 -3.51 -32.38 9.39
C HIS A 433 -4.91 -32.56 9.98
N LEU A 434 -5.62 -33.60 9.53
CA LEU A 434 -6.96 -33.90 10.02
C LEU A 434 -6.91 -34.87 11.21
N LYS A 435 -7.90 -34.79 12.10
CA LYS A 435 -8.05 -35.69 13.27
C LYS A 435 -8.22 -37.17 12.87
N SER A 436 -8.63 -37.44 11.64
CA SER A 436 -8.70 -38.80 11.08
C SER A 436 -7.33 -39.40 10.75
N GLY A 437 -6.24 -38.63 10.85
CA GLY A 437 -4.89 -39.02 10.42
C GLY A 437 -4.58 -38.69 8.96
N ARG A 438 -5.59 -38.31 8.17
CA ARG A 438 -5.39 -37.84 6.79
C ARG A 438 -4.65 -36.50 6.77
N THR A 439 -3.67 -36.37 5.89
CA THR A 439 -2.92 -35.13 5.64
C THR A 439 -3.14 -34.65 4.22
N ILE A 440 -3.38 -33.36 4.04
CA ILE A 440 -3.59 -32.71 2.74
C ILE A 440 -2.56 -31.59 2.63
N SER A 441 -1.74 -31.62 1.57
CA SER A 441 -0.70 -30.61 1.37
C SER A 441 -0.73 -30.09 -0.07
N ALA A 442 -0.57 -28.77 -0.23
CA ALA A 442 -0.52 -28.12 -1.53
C ALA A 442 0.31 -26.84 -1.48
N VAL A 443 0.70 -26.38 -2.66
CA VAL A 443 1.50 -25.15 -2.85
C VAL A 443 0.63 -24.07 -3.48
N THR A 444 0.81 -22.83 -3.07
CA THR A 444 0.02 -21.69 -3.58
C THR A 444 0.25 -21.48 -5.07
N GLN A 445 -0.82 -21.07 -5.76
CA GLN A 445 -0.79 -20.59 -7.14
C GLN A 445 -1.05 -19.07 -7.14
N PRO A 446 -0.88 -18.36 -8.28
CA PRO A 446 -1.28 -16.97 -8.37
C PRO A 446 -2.74 -16.75 -7.94
N GLN A 447 -2.91 -15.95 -6.90
CA GLN A 447 -4.18 -15.64 -6.25
C GLN A 447 -5.14 -14.92 -7.19
N LYS A 448 -6.43 -15.05 -6.91
CA LYS A 448 -7.46 -14.27 -7.60
C LYS A 448 -7.25 -12.77 -7.34
N GLY A 449 -7.24 -12.01 -8.42
CA GLY A 449 -6.93 -10.57 -8.41
C GLY A 449 -5.49 -10.22 -8.74
N SER A 450 -4.57 -11.20 -8.82
CA SER A 450 -3.20 -10.97 -9.32
C SER A 450 -3.16 -10.70 -10.82
N PRO A 451 -2.06 -10.14 -11.37
CA PRO A 451 -1.89 -9.98 -12.82
C PRO A 451 -2.03 -11.30 -13.61
N GLN A 452 -1.65 -12.44 -13.02
CA GLN A 452 -1.74 -13.76 -13.66
C GLN A 452 -3.13 -14.41 -13.51
N ASN A 453 -3.96 -13.96 -12.57
CA ASN A 453 -5.31 -14.44 -12.36
C ASN A 453 -6.23 -13.26 -11.99
N PRO A 454 -6.46 -12.30 -12.90
CA PRO A 454 -7.11 -11.05 -12.56
C PRO A 454 -8.59 -11.27 -12.22
N MET A 455 -9.14 -10.36 -11.41
CA MET A 455 -10.60 -10.26 -11.29
C MET A 455 -11.19 -9.70 -12.59
N SER A 456 -12.31 -10.29 -13.01
CA SER A 456 -13.20 -9.71 -14.00
C SER A 456 -13.86 -8.45 -13.44
N TYR A 457 -14.47 -7.64 -14.31
CA TYR A 457 -15.20 -6.45 -13.87
C TYR A 457 -16.37 -6.81 -12.94
N ASP A 458 -17.09 -7.89 -13.25
CA ASP A 458 -18.22 -8.36 -12.44
C ASP A 458 -17.79 -8.82 -11.04
N GLU A 459 -16.62 -9.43 -10.90
CA GLU A 459 -16.07 -9.80 -9.59
C GLU A 459 -15.64 -8.58 -8.78
N VAL A 460 -15.10 -7.54 -9.42
CA VAL A 460 -14.81 -6.26 -8.76
C VAL A 460 -16.11 -5.55 -8.39
N ALA A 461 -17.14 -5.62 -9.23
CA ALA A 461 -18.47 -5.09 -8.93
C ALA A 461 -19.10 -5.82 -7.74
N GLU A 462 -18.92 -7.13 -7.62
CA GLU A 462 -19.37 -7.90 -6.46
C GLU A 462 -18.62 -7.51 -5.18
N LYS A 463 -17.29 -7.32 -5.27
CA LYS A 463 -16.51 -6.75 -4.17
C LYS A 463 -17.02 -5.35 -3.78
N PHE A 464 -17.31 -4.49 -4.76
CA PHE A 464 -17.87 -3.17 -4.52
C PHE A 464 -19.21 -3.23 -3.81
N ARG A 465 -20.13 -4.13 -4.23
CA ARG A 465 -21.42 -4.34 -3.54
C ARG A 465 -21.24 -4.75 -2.09
N GLY A 466 -20.35 -5.71 -1.81
CA GLY A 466 -20.06 -6.12 -0.44
C GLY A 466 -19.51 -4.99 0.42
N ASN A 467 -18.62 -4.16 -0.13
CA ASN A 467 -18.10 -2.97 0.57
C ASN A 467 -19.17 -1.89 0.80
N ALA A 468 -20.03 -1.66 -0.19
CA ALA A 468 -21.15 -0.73 -0.08
C ALA A 468 -22.17 -1.22 0.96
N GLU A 469 -22.52 -2.51 0.95
CA GLU A 469 -23.41 -3.12 1.95
C GLU A 469 -22.83 -3.00 3.36
N TYR A 470 -21.53 -3.28 3.53
CA TYR A 470 -20.83 -3.09 4.80
C TYR A 470 -20.92 -1.64 5.30
N ALA A 471 -20.78 -0.67 4.38
CA ALA A 471 -20.96 0.75 4.64
C ALA A 471 -22.44 1.17 4.77
N ARG A 472 -23.40 0.25 4.72
CA ARG A 472 -24.85 0.50 4.71
C ARG A 472 -25.28 1.47 3.61
N TRP A 473 -24.68 1.34 2.43
CA TRP A 473 -25.00 2.14 1.25
C TRP A 473 -26.24 1.58 0.55
N PRO A 474 -27.12 2.44 -0.01
CA PRO A 474 -28.26 1.97 -0.78
C PRO A 474 -27.84 1.17 -2.03
N ALA A 475 -28.41 -0.02 -2.23
CA ALA A 475 -28.10 -0.88 -3.37
C ALA A 475 -28.25 -0.16 -4.73
N ARG A 476 -29.29 0.66 -4.89
CA ARG A 476 -29.50 1.46 -6.11
C ARG A 476 -28.35 2.45 -6.37
N GLN A 477 -27.81 3.06 -5.32
CA GLN A 477 -26.68 3.98 -5.43
C GLN A 477 -25.40 3.21 -5.77
N ALA A 478 -25.23 2.00 -5.22
CA ALA A 478 -24.12 1.13 -5.56
C ALA A 478 -24.15 0.71 -7.04
N GLU A 479 -25.30 0.26 -7.56
CA GLU A 479 -25.43 -0.10 -8.99
C GLU A 479 -25.20 1.10 -9.91
N TYR A 480 -25.63 2.31 -9.49
CA TYR A 480 -25.34 3.52 -10.25
C TYR A 480 -23.83 3.76 -10.38
N VAL A 481 -23.07 3.64 -9.28
CA VAL A 481 -21.61 3.80 -9.29
C VAL A 481 -20.96 2.75 -10.19
N ILE A 482 -21.33 1.47 -10.06
CA ILE A 482 -20.82 0.38 -10.89
C ILE A 482 -21.04 0.68 -12.38
N ALA A 483 -22.28 0.97 -12.78
CA ALA A 483 -22.60 1.25 -14.19
C ALA A 483 -21.87 2.50 -14.71
N THR A 484 -21.74 3.53 -13.87
CA THR A 484 -21.10 4.79 -14.24
C THR A 484 -19.59 4.64 -14.42
N VAL A 485 -18.92 3.87 -13.55
CA VAL A 485 -17.48 3.57 -13.69
C VAL A 485 -17.22 2.70 -14.93
N ALA A 486 -18.10 1.77 -15.27
CA ALA A 486 -17.95 0.93 -16.46
C ALA A 486 -17.87 1.76 -17.76
N ALA A 487 -18.58 2.88 -17.81
CA ALA A 487 -18.66 3.81 -18.94
C ALA A 487 -17.97 5.16 -18.68
N LEU A 488 -17.00 5.20 -17.76
CA LEU A 488 -16.38 6.41 -17.24
C LEU A 488 -15.86 7.34 -18.36
N GLU A 489 -15.28 6.78 -19.43
CA GLU A 489 -14.74 7.53 -20.57
C GLU A 489 -15.78 8.38 -21.32
N LYS A 490 -17.07 8.09 -21.13
CA LYS A 490 -18.18 8.79 -21.79
C LYS A 490 -18.69 9.98 -20.97
N LEU A 491 -18.23 10.15 -19.74
CA LEU A 491 -18.67 11.24 -18.88
C LEU A 491 -17.97 12.54 -19.28
N ALA A 492 -18.75 13.56 -19.64
CA ALA A 492 -18.25 14.92 -19.81
C ALA A 492 -18.00 15.62 -18.46
N ASP A 493 -18.63 15.15 -17.38
CA ASP A 493 -18.54 15.69 -16.03
C ASP A 493 -18.66 14.51 -15.04
N VAL A 494 -17.64 14.28 -14.20
CA VAL A 494 -17.63 13.20 -13.20
C VAL A 494 -18.35 13.56 -11.91
N SER A 495 -18.80 14.81 -11.72
CA SER A 495 -19.47 15.24 -10.50
C SER A 495 -20.69 14.39 -10.09
N PRO A 496 -21.54 13.87 -11.02
CA PRO A 496 -22.61 12.93 -10.66
C PRO A 496 -22.11 11.64 -10.01
N LEU A 497 -21.02 11.06 -10.53
CA LEU A 497 -20.37 9.89 -9.94
C LEU A 497 -19.88 10.20 -8.52
N ILE A 498 -19.20 11.33 -8.34
CA ILE A 498 -18.63 11.73 -7.05
C ILE A 498 -19.73 12.01 -6.02
N ARG A 499 -20.84 12.66 -6.44
CA ARG A 499 -22.03 12.83 -5.59
C ARG A 499 -22.64 11.49 -5.17
N ALA A 500 -22.59 10.48 -6.03
CA ALA A 500 -23.05 9.14 -5.68
C ALA A 500 -22.13 8.40 -4.69
N LEU A 501 -20.93 8.92 -4.42
CA LEU A 501 -20.05 8.44 -3.33
C LEU A 501 -20.27 9.20 -2.01
N ALA A 502 -21.02 10.31 -2.04
CA ALA A 502 -21.42 11.04 -0.85
C ALA A 502 -22.73 10.49 -0.26
N ARG A 503 -22.89 10.65 1.06
CA ARG A 503 -24.16 10.42 1.74
C ARG A 503 -25.00 11.68 1.60
N GLY A 504 -26.29 11.54 1.26
CA GLY A 504 -27.23 12.65 1.39
C GLY A 504 -27.28 13.10 2.85
N LYS A 505 -27.58 14.39 3.08
CA LYS A 505 -27.93 14.87 4.43
C LYS A 505 -29.16 14.08 4.87
N THR A 506 -29.02 13.27 5.92
CA THR A 506 -30.16 12.59 6.57
C THR A 506 -30.87 13.52 7.51
#